data_AF-A0A444IRQ1-F1
#
_entry.id   AF-A0A444IRQ1-F1
#
_cell.length_a   1.000
_cell.length_b   1.000
_cell.length_c   1.000
_cell.angle_alpha   90.00
_cell.angle_beta   90.00
_cell.angle_gamma   90.00
#
_symmetry.space_group_name_H-M   'P 1'
#
loop_
_entity.id
_entity.type
_entity.pdbx_description
1 polymer ?
#
loop_
_entity_poly.entity_id
_entity_poly.type
_entity_poly.pdbx_seq_one_letter_code
_entity_poly.pdbx_strand_id
1 'polypeptide(L)'
;KGEESVSLYQQGAFIDLCRGPHIPDTSWLKSFKLLRVAGSYWRGDERNPMLTRVYGTAFFDKKDLKKYLNRIEEAKKRDHRKLGKELGLFTIQDEVGPGLILWQPRGALLRKLIEDYWKDAHYKNGYELLYTPHIARQDLWKTSGHLDFYGENMYSPMEIDEVAYQLKPMNCPFHIGVYNATKHSYREFPVRWCELGTVYRYERTGALHGLMRVRGFTQDDAHIFCRPDHLEEEIFNIIDLNLQVLKTFGFANYDVYLSTRPEK
;
A
#
# COMPACT_ATOMS: atom_id res chain seq x y z
N LYS A 1 18.72 12.57 -19.21
CA LYS A 1 19.83 12.26 -20.14
C LYS A 1 19.19 12.09 -21.52
N GLY A 2 19.50 12.97 -22.47
CA GLY A 2 19.03 12.85 -23.85
C GLY A 2 19.91 11.88 -24.62
N GLU A 3 19.33 11.06 -25.50
CA GLU A 3 20.09 10.21 -26.41
C GLU A 3 20.52 10.99 -27.65
N GLU A 4 21.66 10.61 -28.23
CA GLU A 4 22.28 11.28 -29.39
C GLU A 4 21.53 11.00 -30.71
N SER A 5 20.77 9.90 -30.79
CA SER A 5 19.97 9.54 -31.96
C SER A 5 18.52 9.28 -31.57
N VAL A 6 17.58 9.81 -32.35
CA VAL A 6 16.14 9.64 -32.16
C VAL A 6 15.56 8.94 -33.39
N SER A 7 14.70 7.95 -33.18
CA SER A 7 14.04 7.19 -34.25
C SER A 7 12.56 7.55 -34.38
N LEU A 8 12.06 7.48 -35.61
CA LEU A 8 10.64 7.66 -35.94
C LEU A 8 10.09 6.36 -36.54
N TYR A 9 8.92 5.93 -36.08
CA TYR A 9 8.15 4.87 -36.70
C TYR A 9 7.11 5.48 -37.63
N GLN A 10 7.05 5.03 -38.88
CA GLN A 10 6.07 5.50 -39.87
C GLN A 10 5.26 4.33 -40.41
N GLN A 11 3.93 4.50 -40.41
CA GLN A 11 2.97 3.58 -41.00
C GLN A 11 1.96 4.35 -41.84
N GLY A 12 2.18 4.41 -43.16
CA GLY A 12 1.38 5.24 -44.05
C GLY A 12 1.49 6.72 -43.68
N ALA A 13 0.35 7.33 -43.34
CA ALA A 13 0.28 8.73 -42.89
C ALA A 13 0.55 8.92 -41.38
N PHE A 14 0.59 7.83 -40.60
CA PHE A 14 0.86 7.89 -39.17
C PHE A 14 2.37 7.87 -38.91
N ILE A 15 2.86 8.81 -38.09
CA ILE A 15 4.26 8.89 -37.66
C ILE A 15 4.27 9.03 -36.14
N ASP A 16 5.09 8.22 -35.47
CA ASP A 16 5.26 8.24 -34.02
C ASP A 16 6.73 8.22 -33.61
N LEU A 17 7.02 8.82 -32.47
CA LEU A 17 8.35 8.86 -31.87
C LEU A 17 8.56 7.60 -31.02
N CYS A 18 8.99 6.52 -31.66
CA CYS A 18 9.19 5.23 -31.00
C CYS A 18 10.54 4.61 -31.34
N ARG A 19 11.12 3.89 -30.38
CA ARG A 19 12.39 3.15 -30.54
C ARG A 19 12.21 1.71 -31.05
N GLY A 20 11.00 1.17 -30.96
CA GLY A 20 10.71 -0.20 -31.38
C GLY A 20 11.32 -1.28 -30.47
N PRO A 21 11.43 -2.53 -30.97
CA PRO A 21 11.08 -2.96 -32.33
C PRO A 21 9.57 -2.98 -32.58
N HIS A 22 9.20 -2.91 -33.85
CA HIS A 22 7.82 -3.08 -34.30
C HIS A 22 7.69 -4.41 -35.06
N ILE A 23 6.46 -4.92 -35.13
CA ILE A 23 6.17 -6.05 -36.01
C ILE A 23 6.44 -5.66 -37.47
N PRO A 24 6.85 -6.61 -38.33
CA PRO A 24 7.15 -6.30 -39.73
C PRO A 24 5.93 -5.83 -40.53
N ASP A 25 4.75 -6.37 -40.23
CA ASP A 25 3.51 -6.12 -40.97
C ASP A 25 2.30 -6.09 -40.04
N THR A 26 1.38 -5.14 -40.28
CA THR A 26 0.21 -4.93 -39.43
C THR A 26 -0.86 -5.99 -39.56
N SER A 27 -0.85 -6.77 -40.64
CA SER A 27 -1.71 -7.94 -40.84
C SER A 27 -1.50 -9.02 -39.77
N TRP A 28 -0.39 -8.96 -39.02
CA TRP A 28 -0.10 -9.88 -37.91
C TRP A 28 -0.92 -9.54 -36.65
N LEU A 29 -1.42 -8.30 -36.52
CA LEU A 29 -2.27 -7.85 -35.40
C LEU A 29 -3.73 -8.24 -35.58
N LYS A 30 -4.01 -9.55 -35.52
CA LYS A 30 -5.38 -10.07 -35.73
C LYS A 30 -6.22 -10.15 -34.46
N SER A 31 -5.59 -10.28 -33.30
CA SER A 31 -6.28 -10.59 -32.04
C SER A 31 -5.95 -9.54 -30.98
N PHE A 32 -6.63 -8.40 -31.03
CA PHE A 32 -6.50 -7.34 -30.04
C PHE A 32 -7.88 -6.85 -29.56
N LYS A 33 -7.91 -6.24 -28.36
CA LYS A 33 -9.14 -5.69 -27.78
C LYS A 33 -8.82 -4.45 -26.94
N LEU A 34 -9.60 -3.39 -27.14
CA LEU A 34 -9.63 -2.23 -26.24
C LEU A 34 -10.40 -2.61 -24.97
N LEU A 35 -9.84 -2.26 -23.82
CA LEU A 35 -10.31 -2.70 -22.50
C LEU A 35 -11.07 -1.59 -21.76
N ARG A 36 -10.43 -0.44 -21.54
CA ARG A 36 -11.01 0.70 -20.81
C ARG A 36 -10.30 2.01 -21.14
N VAL A 37 -10.97 3.12 -20.85
CA VAL A 37 -10.40 4.46 -20.89
C VAL A 37 -10.15 4.94 -19.47
N ALA A 38 -9.07 5.69 -19.25
CA ALA A 38 -8.75 6.33 -17.98
C ALA A 38 -8.13 7.71 -18.20
N GLY A 39 -8.25 8.60 -17.22
CA GLY A 39 -7.46 9.84 -17.17
C GLY A 39 -6.05 9.55 -16.68
N SER A 40 -5.06 10.30 -17.17
CA SER A 40 -3.70 10.30 -16.64
C SER A 40 -3.05 11.67 -16.79
N TYR A 41 -2.04 11.95 -15.98
CA TYR A 41 -1.30 13.20 -16.04
C TYR A 41 0.14 12.95 -16.46
N TRP A 42 0.75 13.89 -17.18
CA TRP A 42 2.15 13.78 -17.58
C TRP A 42 3.05 13.66 -16.34
N ARG A 43 3.88 12.62 -16.29
CA ARG A 43 4.71 12.23 -15.13
C ARG A 43 3.94 12.13 -13.80
N GLY A 44 2.62 11.95 -13.86
CA GLY A 44 1.75 11.90 -12.69
C GLY A 44 1.51 13.24 -11.99
N ASP A 45 1.92 14.38 -12.57
CA ASP A 45 1.73 15.71 -11.97
C ASP A 45 0.40 16.33 -12.41
N GLU A 46 -0.52 16.50 -11.46
CA GLU A 46 -1.89 16.99 -11.66
C GLU A 46 -1.97 18.45 -12.10
N ARG A 47 -0.86 19.21 -12.01
CA ARG A 47 -0.76 20.58 -12.57
C ARG A 47 -0.70 20.59 -14.09
N ASN A 48 -0.37 19.46 -14.71
CA ASN A 48 -0.35 19.32 -16.16
C ASN A 48 -1.76 19.05 -16.73
N PRO A 49 -1.98 19.30 -18.03
CA PRO A 49 -3.24 18.94 -18.68
C PRO A 49 -3.57 17.45 -18.53
N MET A 50 -4.84 17.14 -18.28
CA MET A 50 -5.32 15.76 -18.21
C MET A 50 -5.25 15.10 -19.60
N LEU A 51 -4.60 13.94 -19.68
CA LEU A 51 -4.47 13.12 -20.88
C LEU A 51 -5.45 11.94 -20.83
N THR A 52 -6.03 11.61 -21.98
CA THR A 52 -6.89 10.42 -22.13
C THR A 52 -6.02 9.20 -22.45
N ARG A 53 -6.02 8.20 -21.56
CA ARG A 53 -5.32 6.94 -21.74
C ARG A 53 -6.29 5.84 -22.14
N VAL A 54 -6.02 5.18 -23.27
CA VAL A 54 -6.79 4.02 -23.74
C VAL A 54 -5.98 2.75 -23.49
N TYR A 55 -6.52 1.85 -22.66
CA TYR A 55 -5.91 0.54 -22.41
C TYR A 55 -6.40 -0.48 -23.44
N GLY A 56 -5.47 -1.28 -23.95
CA GLY A 56 -5.75 -2.41 -24.83
C GLY A 56 -4.83 -3.58 -24.54
N THR A 57 -5.14 -4.72 -25.13
CA THR A 57 -4.33 -5.94 -25.09
C THR A 57 -4.29 -6.58 -26.47
N ALA A 58 -3.21 -7.29 -26.78
CA ALA A 58 -3.03 -8.02 -28.03
C ALA A 58 -2.36 -9.37 -27.78
N PHE A 59 -2.75 -10.37 -28.55
CA PHE A 59 -2.21 -11.73 -28.53
C PHE A 59 -1.98 -12.22 -29.97
N PHE A 60 -1.15 -13.25 -30.15
CA PHE A 60 -0.92 -13.85 -31.46
C PHE A 60 -2.14 -14.63 -31.97
N ASP A 61 -2.89 -15.28 -31.09
CA ASP A 61 -4.08 -16.04 -31.45
C ASP A 61 -5.35 -15.55 -30.71
N LYS A 62 -6.51 -15.92 -31.27
CA LYS A 62 -7.83 -15.55 -30.70
C LYS A 62 -8.16 -16.34 -29.43
N LYS A 63 -7.55 -17.51 -29.24
CA LYS A 63 -7.84 -18.42 -28.11
C LYS A 63 -7.26 -17.84 -26.82
N ASP A 64 -6.04 -17.35 -26.87
CA ASP A 64 -5.34 -16.69 -25.77
C ASP A 64 -5.97 -15.35 -25.42
N LEU A 65 -6.37 -14.57 -26.43
CA LEU A 65 -7.15 -13.35 -26.19
C LEU A 65 -8.45 -13.68 -25.43
N LYS A 66 -9.20 -14.69 -25.88
CA LYS A 66 -10.43 -15.11 -25.19
C LYS A 66 -10.15 -15.60 -23.78
N LYS A 67 -9.10 -16.41 -23.58
CA LYS A 67 -8.68 -16.88 -22.26
C LYS A 67 -8.33 -15.73 -21.33
N TYR A 68 -7.60 -14.72 -21.82
CA TYR A 68 -7.25 -13.52 -21.07
C TYR A 68 -8.47 -12.67 -20.70
N LEU A 69 -9.38 -12.43 -21.66
CA LEU A 69 -10.61 -11.69 -21.40
C LEU A 69 -11.49 -12.41 -20.37
N ASN A 70 -11.62 -13.73 -20.46
CA ASN A 70 -12.33 -14.53 -19.46
C ASN A 70 -11.71 -14.38 -18.05
N ARG A 71 -10.37 -14.37 -17.94
CA ARG A 71 -9.69 -14.13 -16.65
C ARG A 71 -9.99 -12.74 -16.08
N ILE A 72 -10.02 -11.71 -16.93
CA ILE A 72 -10.40 -10.36 -16.51
C ILE A 72 -11.84 -10.33 -15.99
N GLU A 73 -12.78 -10.96 -16.68
CA GLU A 73 -14.18 -10.99 -16.24
C GLU A 73 -14.36 -11.75 -14.93
N GLU A 74 -13.67 -12.88 -14.75
CA GLU A 74 -13.66 -13.60 -13.48
C GLU A 74 -13.03 -12.76 -12.34
N ALA A 75 -11.97 -12.01 -12.62
CA ALA A 75 -11.37 -11.10 -11.64
C ALA A 75 -12.33 -9.97 -11.25
N LYS A 76 -13.06 -9.38 -12.21
CA LYS A 76 -14.07 -8.33 -11.93
C LYS A 76 -15.20 -8.83 -11.03
N LYS A 77 -15.61 -10.09 -11.15
CA LYS A 77 -16.63 -10.69 -10.27
C LYS A 77 -16.16 -10.79 -8.81
N ARG A 78 -14.85 -10.88 -8.59
CA ARG A 78 -14.22 -11.04 -7.27
C ARG A 78 -13.63 -9.73 -6.74
N ASP A 79 -13.94 -8.61 -7.38
CA ASP A 79 -13.52 -7.28 -6.93
C ASP A 79 -14.14 -6.98 -5.56
N HIS A 80 -13.31 -6.71 -4.56
CA HIS A 80 -13.74 -6.44 -3.19
C HIS A 80 -14.63 -5.21 -3.09
N ARG A 81 -14.58 -4.28 -4.04
CA ARG A 81 -15.47 -3.10 -4.08
C ARG A 81 -16.88 -3.47 -4.48
N LYS A 82 -17.01 -4.45 -5.38
CA LYS A 82 -18.31 -5.00 -5.78
C LYS A 82 -18.87 -5.86 -4.63
N LEU A 83 -18.10 -6.84 -4.17
CA LEU A 83 -18.51 -7.74 -3.10
C LEU A 83 -18.75 -7.01 -1.78
N GLY A 84 -17.91 -6.03 -1.44
CA GLY A 84 -18.04 -5.23 -0.23
C GLY A 84 -19.37 -4.47 -0.17
N LYS A 85 -19.85 -3.97 -1.32
CA LYS A 85 -21.16 -3.34 -1.44
C LYS A 85 -22.29 -4.36 -1.38
N GLU A 86 -22.20 -5.45 -2.15
CA GLU A 86 -23.24 -6.49 -2.21
C GLU A 86 -23.45 -7.20 -0.86
N LEU A 87 -22.38 -7.38 -0.08
CA LEU A 87 -22.41 -8.05 1.21
C LEU A 87 -22.60 -7.10 2.41
N GLY A 88 -22.61 -5.79 2.18
CA GLY A 88 -22.73 -4.79 3.24
C GLY A 88 -21.55 -4.80 4.22
N LEU A 89 -20.31 -4.83 3.69
CA LEU A 89 -19.09 -4.90 4.51
C LEU A 89 -18.52 -3.50 4.79
N PHE A 90 -18.47 -2.64 3.78
CA PHE A 90 -17.96 -1.28 3.91
C PHE A 90 -18.60 -0.36 2.88
N THR A 91 -18.53 0.94 3.12
CA THR A 91 -18.87 1.96 2.14
C THR A 91 -17.81 3.04 2.11
N ILE A 92 -17.69 3.70 0.96
CA ILE A 92 -16.84 4.87 0.75
C ILE A 92 -17.78 5.97 0.29
N GLN A 93 -17.79 7.09 1.00
CA GLN A 93 -18.64 8.24 0.72
C GLN A 93 -17.74 9.45 0.45
N ASP A 94 -18.00 10.15 -0.64
CA ASP A 94 -17.18 11.30 -1.05
C ASP A 94 -17.29 12.44 -0.02
N GLU A 95 -18.46 12.58 0.64
CA GLU A 95 -18.72 13.56 1.69
C GLU A 95 -17.88 13.34 2.94
N VAL A 96 -17.57 12.08 3.26
CA VAL A 96 -16.67 11.72 4.38
C VAL A 96 -15.21 11.93 4.00
N GLY A 97 -14.89 11.69 2.73
CA GLY A 97 -13.57 11.92 2.15
C GLY A 97 -13.02 10.66 1.46
N PRO A 98 -12.41 10.81 0.28
CA PRO A 98 -11.95 9.67 -0.49
C PRO A 98 -10.80 8.95 0.22
N GLY A 99 -10.88 7.62 0.24
CA GLY A 99 -9.90 6.76 0.92
C GLY A 99 -10.09 6.68 2.43
N LEU A 100 -11.21 7.17 2.98
CA LEU A 100 -11.61 6.98 4.37
C LEU A 100 -12.78 5.98 4.42
N ILE A 101 -12.53 4.82 5.00
CA ILE A 101 -13.43 3.66 4.91
C ILE A 101 -14.43 3.67 6.06
N LEU A 102 -15.72 3.62 5.73
CA LEU A 102 -16.77 3.35 6.69
C LEU A 102 -17.05 1.85 6.76
N TRP A 103 -16.63 1.21 7.85
CA TRP A 103 -16.91 -0.19 8.11
C TRP A 103 -18.38 -0.36 8.54
N GLN A 104 -19.14 -1.16 7.80
CA GLN A 104 -20.52 -1.51 8.16
C GLN A 104 -20.52 -2.66 9.18
N PRO A 105 -21.62 -2.92 9.90
CA PRO A 105 -21.64 -3.91 11.00
C PRO A 105 -21.07 -5.29 10.63
N ARG A 106 -21.36 -5.81 9.43
CA ARG A 106 -20.82 -7.12 8.99
C ARG A 106 -19.32 -7.07 8.71
N GLY A 107 -18.84 -5.99 8.08
CA GLY A 107 -17.41 -5.81 7.86
C GLY A 107 -16.65 -5.51 9.15
N ALA A 108 -17.25 -4.78 10.08
CA ALA A 108 -16.71 -4.55 11.41
C ALA A 108 -16.58 -5.86 12.20
N LEU A 109 -17.58 -6.76 12.12
CA LEU A 109 -17.48 -8.10 12.70
C LEU A 109 -16.34 -8.91 12.08
N LEU A 110 -16.22 -8.91 10.74
CA LEU A 110 -15.13 -9.59 10.05
C LEU A 110 -13.76 -9.06 10.52
N ARG A 111 -13.62 -7.74 10.56
CA ARG A 111 -12.42 -7.06 11.05
C ARG A 111 -12.10 -7.45 12.49
N LYS A 112 -13.09 -7.41 13.39
CA LYS A 112 -12.95 -7.80 14.80
C LYS A 112 -12.43 -9.23 14.94
N LEU A 113 -12.96 -10.18 14.16
CA LEU A 113 -12.51 -11.58 14.21
C LEU A 113 -11.03 -11.72 13.79
N ILE A 114 -10.60 -10.96 12.78
CA ILE A 114 -9.20 -10.93 12.33
C ILE A 114 -8.31 -10.28 13.39
N GLU A 115 -8.73 -9.15 13.95
CA GLU A 115 -7.99 -8.42 14.98
C GLU A 115 -7.82 -9.23 16.26
N ASP A 116 -8.85 -9.98 16.68
CA ASP A 116 -8.77 -10.84 17.85
C ASP A 116 -7.81 -12.01 17.63
N TYR A 117 -7.89 -12.68 16.47
CA TYR A 117 -6.92 -13.71 16.11
C TYR A 117 -5.49 -13.16 16.12
N TRP A 118 -5.29 -11.96 15.56
CA TRP A 118 -3.99 -11.30 15.54
C TRP A 118 -3.47 -11.04 16.95
N LYS A 119 -4.29 -10.49 17.86
CA LYS A 119 -3.92 -10.25 19.26
C LYS A 119 -3.54 -11.55 19.95
N ASP A 120 -4.35 -12.59 19.81
CA ASP A 120 -4.09 -13.90 20.42
C ASP A 120 -2.79 -14.53 19.91
N ALA A 121 -2.52 -14.39 18.61
CA ALA A 121 -1.26 -14.86 18.02
C ALA A 121 -0.05 -14.09 18.55
N HIS A 122 -0.16 -12.76 18.71
CA HIS A 122 0.91 -11.92 19.24
C HIS A 122 1.17 -12.19 20.72
N TYR A 123 0.13 -12.32 21.55
CA TYR A 123 0.30 -12.68 22.96
C TYR A 123 0.97 -14.04 23.15
N LYS A 124 0.62 -15.04 22.33
CA LYS A 124 1.27 -16.36 22.35
C LYS A 124 2.75 -16.30 21.98
N ASN A 125 3.18 -15.29 21.23
CA ASN A 125 4.56 -15.06 20.83
C ASN A 125 5.27 -14.01 21.70
N GLY A 126 4.70 -13.69 22.88
CA GLY A 126 5.35 -12.82 23.86
C GLY A 126 5.39 -11.34 23.48
N TYR A 127 4.45 -10.90 22.63
CA TYR A 127 4.23 -9.47 22.40
C TYR A 127 3.29 -8.89 23.44
N GLU A 128 3.53 -7.64 23.82
CA GLU A 128 2.65 -6.85 24.67
C GLU A 128 1.95 -5.78 23.84
N LEU A 129 0.65 -5.62 24.08
CA LEU A 129 -0.17 -4.66 23.36
C LEU A 129 -0.02 -3.27 23.98
N LEU A 130 0.17 -2.26 23.14
CA LEU A 130 0.14 -0.86 23.55
C LEU A 130 -0.83 -0.04 22.69
N TYR A 131 -1.14 1.18 23.11
CA TYR A 131 -2.01 2.10 22.39
C TYR A 131 -1.39 3.50 22.34
N THR A 132 -1.35 4.09 21.15
CA THR A 132 -0.74 5.41 20.94
C THR A 132 -1.68 6.40 20.28
N PRO A 133 -1.53 7.71 20.55
CA PRO A 133 -2.34 8.76 19.91
C PRO A 133 -2.26 8.75 18.38
N HIS A 134 -3.22 9.40 17.71
CA HIS A 134 -3.25 9.57 16.26
C HIS A 134 -2.56 10.86 15.76
N ILE A 135 -2.22 11.76 16.67
CA ILE A 135 -1.67 13.07 16.37
C ILE A 135 -0.46 13.33 17.26
N ALA A 136 0.53 14.04 16.73
CA ALA A 136 1.69 14.50 17.49
C ALA A 136 2.14 15.87 17.01
N ARG A 137 2.93 16.55 17.84
CA ARG A 137 3.65 17.76 17.44
C ARG A 137 4.57 17.46 16.27
N GLN A 138 4.68 18.42 15.35
CA GLN A 138 5.48 18.24 14.14
C GLN A 138 6.96 17.95 14.43
N ASP A 139 7.48 18.46 15.55
CA ASP A 139 8.87 18.24 15.97
C ASP A 139 9.21 16.76 16.22
N LEU A 140 8.22 15.92 16.54
CA LEU A 140 8.41 14.47 16.65
C LEU A 140 8.80 13.85 15.30
N TRP A 141 8.18 14.33 14.22
CA TRP A 141 8.43 13.85 12.85
C TRP A 141 9.77 14.33 12.32
N LYS A 142 10.19 15.54 12.71
CA LYS A 142 11.54 16.05 12.44
C LYS A 142 12.59 15.19 13.16
N THR A 143 12.40 14.95 14.45
CA THR A 143 13.33 14.17 15.27
C THR A 143 13.51 12.75 14.76
N SER A 144 12.43 12.14 14.26
CA SER A 144 12.44 10.80 13.70
C SER A 144 12.86 10.74 12.22
N GLY A 145 13.10 11.87 11.56
CA GLY A 145 13.49 11.96 10.14
C GLY A 145 12.34 11.78 9.14
N HIS A 146 11.12 11.49 9.60
CA HIS A 146 9.98 11.25 8.72
C HIS A 146 9.56 12.46 7.92
N LEU A 147 9.78 13.68 8.41
CA LEU A 147 9.43 14.87 7.64
C LEU A 147 10.24 14.95 6.34
N ASP A 148 11.50 14.50 6.36
CA ASP A 148 12.39 14.57 5.19
C ASP A 148 12.05 13.51 4.13
N PHE A 149 11.66 12.30 4.56
CA PHE A 149 11.39 11.19 3.64
C PHE A 149 9.91 11.03 3.28
N TYR A 150 8.99 11.41 4.18
CA TYR A 150 7.55 11.19 4.05
C TYR A 150 6.73 12.48 3.97
N GLY A 151 7.34 13.67 4.09
CA GLY A 151 6.63 14.94 4.17
C GLY A 151 5.58 15.14 3.06
N GLU A 152 5.89 14.78 1.82
CA GLU A 152 4.94 14.88 0.68
C GLU A 152 3.72 13.95 0.79
N ASN A 153 3.84 12.86 1.54
CA ASN A 153 2.80 11.85 1.75
C ASN A 153 2.15 11.97 3.14
N MET A 154 2.42 13.03 3.90
CA MET A 154 1.79 13.30 5.18
C MET A 154 0.63 14.30 5.00
N TYR A 155 -0.39 14.18 5.83
CA TYR A 155 -1.44 15.20 5.89
C TYR A 155 -0.86 16.53 6.35
N SER A 156 -1.39 17.65 5.83
CA SER A 156 -0.97 18.98 6.27
C SER A 156 -1.12 19.13 7.79
N PRO A 157 -0.18 19.83 8.46
CA PRO A 157 -0.29 20.08 9.89
C PRO A 157 -1.48 21.02 10.17
N MET A 158 -2.09 20.83 11.34
CA MET A 158 -3.05 21.74 11.95
C MET A 158 -2.34 22.60 12.98
N GLU A 159 -2.49 23.92 12.89
CA GLU A 159 -1.90 24.86 13.84
C GLU A 159 -2.88 25.14 14.97
N ILE A 160 -2.46 24.85 16.21
CA ILE A 160 -3.27 25.01 17.43
C ILE A 160 -2.37 25.70 18.46
N ASP A 161 -2.78 26.89 18.92
CA ASP A 161 -2.02 27.70 19.89
C ASP A 161 -0.55 27.91 19.49
N GLU A 162 -0.31 28.30 18.22
CA GLU A 162 1.03 28.50 17.62
C GLU A 162 1.89 27.22 17.56
N VAL A 163 1.30 26.05 17.80
CA VAL A 163 1.96 24.75 17.71
C VAL A 163 1.39 23.94 16.55
N ALA A 164 2.27 23.49 15.66
CA ALA A 164 1.91 22.61 14.56
C ALA A 164 1.76 21.15 15.04
N TYR A 165 0.56 20.61 14.88
CA TYR A 165 0.23 19.20 15.10
C TYR A 165 -0.04 18.51 13.78
N GLN A 166 0.26 17.22 13.69
CA GLN A 166 0.08 16.47 12.44
C GLN A 166 -0.35 15.04 12.72
N LEU A 167 -1.23 14.51 11.87
CA LEU A 167 -1.66 13.12 11.92
C LEU A 167 -0.49 12.18 11.67
N LYS A 168 -0.46 11.05 12.39
CA LYS A 168 0.63 10.09 12.28
C LYS A 168 0.62 9.34 10.94
N PRO A 169 1.73 9.30 10.18
CA PRO A 169 1.86 8.44 9.01
C PRO A 169 2.33 7.01 9.36
N MET A 170 2.78 6.81 10.60
CA MET A 170 3.29 5.55 11.17
C MET A 170 3.34 5.60 12.72
N ASN A 171 3.46 4.44 13.37
CA ASN A 171 3.41 4.35 14.84
C ASN A 171 4.79 4.40 15.52
N CYS A 172 5.88 4.13 14.78
CA CYS A 172 7.24 3.94 15.31
C CYS A 172 7.67 5.01 16.34
N PRO A 173 7.49 6.33 16.06
CA PRO A 173 7.93 7.36 17.00
C PRO A 173 7.20 7.33 18.35
N PHE A 174 5.96 6.85 18.39
CA PHE A 174 5.22 6.73 19.65
C PHE A 174 5.66 5.51 20.45
N HIS A 175 5.97 4.39 19.78
CA HIS A 175 6.51 3.19 20.45
C HIS A 175 7.86 3.52 21.08
N ILE A 176 8.70 4.32 20.40
CA ILE A 176 9.92 4.88 20.99
C ILE A 176 9.61 5.83 22.16
N GLY A 177 8.53 6.60 22.09
CA GLY A 177 8.05 7.42 23.21
C GLY A 177 7.73 6.59 24.45
N VAL A 178 7.08 5.43 24.29
CA VAL A 178 6.82 4.46 25.37
C VAL A 178 8.14 3.87 25.90
N TYR A 179 9.06 3.51 25.00
CA TYR A 179 10.40 3.03 25.39
C TYR A 179 11.16 4.05 26.24
N ASN A 180 11.11 5.33 25.87
CA ASN A 180 11.79 6.39 26.62
C ASN A 180 11.11 6.76 27.94
N ALA A 181 9.90 6.27 28.22
CA ALA A 181 9.19 6.58 29.46
C ALA A 181 9.85 5.95 30.70
N THR A 182 10.62 4.88 30.51
CA THR A 182 11.29 4.14 31.59
C THR A 182 12.72 3.76 31.23
N LYS A 183 13.54 3.42 32.23
CA LYS A 183 14.88 2.88 31.99
C LYS A 183 14.80 1.38 31.80
N HIS A 184 15.46 0.87 30.76
CA HIS A 184 15.47 -0.56 30.44
C HIS A 184 16.79 -1.23 30.83
N SER A 185 16.68 -2.43 31.40
CA SER A 185 17.84 -3.30 31.69
C SER A 185 18.10 -4.24 30.51
N TYR A 186 19.37 -4.56 30.25
CA TYR A 186 19.72 -5.50 29.17
C TYR A 186 19.05 -6.89 29.32
N ARG A 187 18.64 -7.24 30.54
CA ARG A 187 17.97 -8.49 30.91
C ARG A 187 16.51 -8.56 30.47
N GLU A 188 15.89 -7.42 30.19
CA GLU A 188 14.50 -7.33 29.76
C GLU A 188 14.36 -7.62 28.25
N PHE A 189 15.46 -7.51 27.49
CA PHE A 189 15.43 -7.76 26.06
C PHE A 189 15.33 -9.26 25.73
N PRO A 190 14.58 -9.63 24.67
CA PRO A 190 13.87 -8.72 23.74
C PRO A 190 12.52 -8.23 24.30
N VAL A 191 12.25 -6.93 24.11
CA VAL A 191 10.95 -6.31 24.41
C VAL A 191 10.17 -6.21 23.12
N ARG A 192 8.99 -6.83 23.06
CA ARG A 192 8.18 -6.94 21.85
C ARG A 192 6.86 -6.22 22.06
N TRP A 193 6.65 -5.11 21.37
CA TRP A 193 5.40 -4.38 21.45
C TRP A 193 4.64 -4.40 20.14
N CYS A 194 3.33 -4.51 20.22
CA CYS A 194 2.46 -4.47 19.07
C CYS A 194 1.28 -3.51 19.27
N GLU A 195 0.75 -3.01 18.17
CA GLU A 195 -0.39 -2.11 18.15
C GLU A 195 -1.19 -2.31 16.87
N LEU A 196 -2.52 -2.39 16.98
CA LEU A 196 -3.41 -2.16 15.85
C LEU A 196 -3.49 -0.64 15.59
N GLY A 197 -2.40 -0.08 15.08
CA GLY A 197 -2.14 1.35 15.03
C GLY A 197 -2.75 2.00 13.79
N THR A 198 -3.70 2.90 14.00
CA THR A 198 -4.35 3.63 12.89
C THR A 198 -3.55 4.84 12.47
N VAL A 199 -3.14 4.86 11.20
CA VAL A 199 -2.29 5.86 10.58
C VAL A 199 -2.97 6.49 9.38
N TYR A 200 -2.45 7.66 8.98
CA TYR A 200 -3.00 8.45 7.88
C TYR A 200 -1.89 8.85 6.91
N ARG A 201 -2.05 8.49 5.64
CA ARG A 201 -1.14 8.86 4.55
C ARG A 201 -1.89 9.64 3.46
N TYR A 202 -1.32 10.76 3.06
CA TYR A 202 -1.82 11.57 1.96
C TYR A 202 -1.51 10.88 0.63
N GLU A 203 -2.41 9.98 0.23
CA GLU A 203 -2.38 9.38 -1.10
C GLU A 203 -3.15 10.26 -2.09
N ARG A 204 -2.57 10.47 -3.28
CA ARG A 204 -3.23 11.23 -4.36
C ARG A 204 -4.57 10.59 -4.70
N THR A 205 -5.58 11.41 -4.95
CA THR A 205 -6.97 10.93 -5.15
C THR A 205 -7.05 9.89 -6.27
N GLY A 206 -6.31 10.07 -7.37
CA GLY A 206 -6.28 9.13 -8.49
C GLY A 206 -5.60 7.77 -8.19
N ALA A 207 -4.86 7.65 -7.08
CA ALA A 207 -4.23 6.41 -6.65
C ALA A 207 -5.11 5.55 -5.73
N LEU A 208 -6.17 6.12 -5.16
CA LEU A 208 -7.04 5.43 -4.22
C LEU A 208 -7.81 4.28 -4.89
N HIS A 209 -7.93 3.14 -4.19
CA HIS A 209 -8.54 1.95 -4.76
C HIS A 209 -9.24 1.06 -3.73
N GLY A 210 -10.53 1.32 -3.47
CA GLY A 210 -11.31 0.53 -2.50
C GLY A 210 -10.60 0.45 -1.16
N LEU A 211 -10.45 -0.75 -0.60
CA LEU A 211 -9.62 -1.03 0.59
C LEU A 211 -8.12 -1.25 0.32
N MET A 212 -7.68 -1.41 -0.93
CA MET A 212 -6.28 -1.78 -1.25
C MET A 212 -5.32 -0.59 -1.12
N ARG A 213 -5.81 0.63 -1.41
CA ARG A 213 -5.04 1.86 -1.28
C ARG A 213 -5.95 2.96 -0.77
N VAL A 214 -5.73 3.34 0.49
CA VAL A 214 -6.60 4.20 1.29
C VAL A 214 -5.75 5.26 1.99
N ARG A 215 -6.40 6.32 2.49
CA ARG A 215 -5.70 7.36 3.24
C ARG A 215 -5.65 7.07 4.73
N GLY A 216 -6.69 6.47 5.29
CA GLY A 216 -6.73 6.04 6.69
C GLY A 216 -6.79 4.52 6.78
N PHE A 217 -5.86 3.92 7.52
CA PHE A 217 -5.81 2.47 7.70
C PHE A 217 -5.20 2.10 9.04
N THR A 218 -5.56 0.92 9.53
CA THR A 218 -4.99 0.34 10.74
C THR A 218 -3.99 -0.71 10.34
N GLN A 219 -2.74 -0.51 10.75
CA GLN A 219 -1.68 -1.49 10.57
C GLN A 219 -1.65 -2.42 11.77
N ASP A 220 -1.37 -3.68 11.48
CA ASP A 220 -0.99 -4.69 12.43
C ASP A 220 0.50 -4.54 12.81
N ASP A 221 0.81 -3.39 13.42
CA ASP A 221 2.17 -2.89 13.58
C ASP A 221 2.84 -3.46 14.83
N ALA A 222 4.15 -3.63 14.78
CA ALA A 222 4.94 -4.09 15.91
C ALA A 222 6.38 -3.56 15.87
N HIS A 223 6.91 -3.25 17.04
CA HIS A 223 8.29 -2.80 17.22
C HIS A 223 8.96 -3.65 18.29
N ILE A 224 10.08 -4.27 17.92
CA ILE A 224 10.88 -5.10 18.81
C ILE A 224 12.15 -4.34 19.14
N PHE A 225 12.37 -4.12 20.43
CA PHE A 225 13.63 -3.62 20.96
C PHE A 225 14.45 -4.81 21.42
N CYS A 226 15.58 -5.05 20.76
CA CYS A 226 16.43 -6.19 21.04
C CYS A 226 17.90 -5.77 21.07
N ARG A 227 18.73 -6.63 21.68
CA ARG A 227 20.18 -6.48 21.61
C ARG A 227 20.68 -6.99 20.26
N PRO A 228 21.85 -6.51 19.77
CA PRO A 228 22.40 -6.97 18.51
C PRO A 228 22.57 -8.51 18.41
N ASP A 229 22.87 -9.18 19.52
CA ASP A 229 23.01 -10.64 19.59
C ASP A 229 21.69 -11.41 19.43
N HIS A 230 20.53 -10.76 19.61
CA HIS A 230 19.21 -11.38 19.40
C HIS A 230 18.64 -11.15 17.99
N LEU A 231 19.28 -10.31 17.17
CA LEU A 231 18.68 -9.81 15.93
C LEU A 231 18.29 -10.93 14.96
N GLU A 232 19.16 -11.91 14.78
CA GLU A 232 18.92 -13.06 13.88
C GLU A 232 17.72 -13.90 14.35
N GLU A 233 17.69 -14.24 15.65
CA GLU A 233 16.60 -15.02 16.26
C GLU A 233 15.25 -14.28 16.13
N GLU A 234 15.21 -12.98 16.41
CA GLU A 234 13.99 -12.19 16.29
C GLU A 234 13.48 -12.09 14.86
N ILE A 235 14.38 -12.00 13.86
CA ILE A 235 13.99 -12.01 12.44
C ILE A 235 13.32 -13.34 12.08
N PHE A 236 13.88 -14.47 12.51
CA PHE A 236 13.27 -15.79 12.26
C PHE A 236 11.92 -15.93 12.97
N ASN A 237 11.82 -15.51 14.23
CA ASN A 237 10.56 -15.52 14.99
C ASN A 237 9.45 -14.71 14.28
N ILE A 238 9.79 -13.52 13.76
CA ILE A 238 8.86 -12.70 12.98
C ILE A 238 8.42 -13.42 11.70
N ILE A 239 9.36 -14.02 10.97
CA ILE A 239 9.06 -14.74 9.72
C ILE A 239 8.12 -15.91 10.01
N ASP A 240 8.43 -16.73 11.03
CA ASP A 240 7.60 -17.88 11.41
C ASP A 240 6.18 -17.48 11.80
N LEU A 241 6.03 -16.39 12.58
CA LEU A 241 4.73 -15.83 12.93
C LEU A 241 3.96 -15.38 11.67
N ASN A 242 4.62 -14.66 10.76
CA ASN A 242 3.99 -14.24 9.50
C ASN A 242 3.57 -15.42 8.63
N LEU A 243 4.42 -16.44 8.49
CA LEU A 243 4.13 -17.65 7.73
C LEU A 243 2.96 -18.43 8.35
N GLN A 244 2.89 -18.50 9.68
CA GLN A 244 1.76 -19.09 10.39
C GLN A 244 0.46 -18.33 10.10
N VAL A 245 0.48 -17.00 10.17
CA VAL A 245 -0.68 -16.16 9.85
C VAL A 245 -1.13 -16.39 8.41
N LEU A 246 -0.23 -16.32 7.43
CA LEU A 246 -0.54 -16.58 6.02
C LEU A 246 -1.17 -17.96 5.82
N LYS A 247 -0.60 -18.98 6.46
CA LYS A 247 -1.12 -20.35 6.41
C LYS A 247 -2.53 -20.46 7.01
N THR A 248 -2.80 -19.83 8.16
CA THR A 248 -4.13 -19.83 8.79
C THR A 248 -5.20 -19.22 7.89
N PHE A 249 -4.86 -18.16 7.14
CA PHE A 249 -5.76 -17.53 6.18
C PHE A 249 -5.81 -18.24 4.81
N GLY A 250 -5.11 -19.36 4.65
CA GLY A 250 -5.12 -20.16 3.43
C GLY A 250 -4.31 -19.56 2.27
N PHE A 251 -3.40 -18.62 2.54
CA PHE A 251 -2.50 -18.07 1.53
C PHE A 251 -1.34 -19.04 1.26
N ALA A 252 -1.50 -19.85 0.22
CA ALA A 252 -0.49 -20.85 -0.18
C ALA A 252 0.55 -20.31 -1.18
N ASN A 253 0.26 -19.21 -1.88
CA ASN A 253 1.14 -18.65 -2.91
C ASN A 253 1.50 -17.21 -2.54
N TYR A 254 2.77 -16.97 -2.26
CA TYR A 254 3.35 -15.66 -2.00
C TYR A 254 4.83 -15.67 -2.40
N ASP A 255 5.34 -14.49 -2.71
CA ASP A 255 6.75 -14.27 -3.01
C ASP A 255 7.39 -13.52 -1.83
N VAL A 256 8.66 -13.82 -1.55
CA VAL A 256 9.45 -13.13 -0.53
C VAL A 256 10.53 -12.32 -1.22
N TYR A 257 10.61 -11.03 -0.92
CA TYR A 257 11.60 -10.12 -1.48
C TYR A 257 12.40 -9.45 -0.35
N LEU A 258 13.71 -9.27 -0.56
CA LEU A 258 14.57 -8.49 0.33
C LEU A 258 14.86 -7.14 -0.33
N SER A 259 14.38 -6.06 0.28
CA SER A 259 14.68 -4.69 -0.15
C SER A 259 16.03 -4.26 0.40
N THR A 260 17.01 -4.02 -0.49
CA THR A 260 18.33 -3.50 -0.12
C THR A 260 18.36 -1.98 -0.20
N ARG A 261 19.44 -1.37 0.31
CA ARG A 261 19.65 0.08 0.24
C ARG A 261 19.45 0.57 -1.21
N PRO A 262 18.55 1.55 -1.44
CA PRO A 262 18.39 2.11 -2.77
C PRO A 262 19.66 2.85 -3.19
N GLU A 263 19.93 2.93 -4.49
CA GLU A 263 21.07 3.69 -5.03
C GLU A 263 20.96 5.20 -4.71
N LYS A 264 19.77 5.66 -4.30
CA LYS A 264 19.46 7.00 -3.81
C LYS A 264 18.61 6.92 -2.56
#